data_AF-A0A1Q3K1W7-F1
#
_entry.id   AF-A0A1Q3K1W7-F1
#
_cell.length_a   1.000
_cell.length_b   1.000
_cell.length_c   1.000
_cell.angle_alpha   90.00
_cell.angle_beta   90.00
_cell.angle_gamma   90.00
#
_symmetry.space_group_name_H-M   'P 1'
#
loop_
_entity.id
_entity.type
_entity.pdbx_description
1 polymer ?
#
loop_
_entity_poly.entity_id
_entity_poly.type
_entity_poly.pdbx_seq_one_letter_code
_entity_poly.pdbx_strand_id
1 'polypeptide(L)'
;MGTYHDRWEFLAQRPTMLTALIISTLMVSHVDPTPTRAAACSAGLAKIERQIAHLKSDTLEGPTAAQTLGAQLHHQPTPAEVKSAERKATDNLQTALAQARAANSRGDAAACDEALKRVKEFYGVQ
;
A
#
# COMPACT_ATOMS: atom_id res chain seq x y z
N MET A 1 -36.00 11.23 26.61
CA MET A 1 -35.61 10.38 25.46
C MET A 1 -34.40 9.59 25.90
N GLY A 2 -34.48 8.33 26.32
CA GLY A 2 -34.96 7.15 25.60
C GLY A 2 -33.77 6.18 25.44
N THR A 3 -33.42 5.47 26.52
CA THR A 3 -33.39 3.99 26.65
C THR A 3 -32.16 3.30 26.04
N TYR A 4 -31.17 3.00 26.90
CA TYR A 4 -30.12 2.01 26.65
C TYR A 4 -30.63 0.68 27.22
N HIS A 5 -31.04 -0.21 26.31
CA HIS A 5 -31.39 -1.59 26.61
C HIS A 5 -30.10 -2.41 26.88
N ASP A 6 -30.30 -3.55 27.54
CA ASP A 6 -29.35 -4.64 27.79
C ASP A 6 -28.44 -4.54 29.02
N ARG A 7 -29.04 -4.99 30.14
CA ARG A 7 -28.42 -5.28 31.43
C ARG A 7 -29.17 -6.48 32.04
N TRP A 8 -28.96 -7.72 31.58
CA TRP A 8 -29.35 -8.89 32.40
C TRP A 8 -28.80 -10.30 32.05
N GLU A 9 -27.96 -10.55 31.04
CA GLU A 9 -27.64 -11.97 30.68
C GLU A 9 -26.26 -12.53 31.13
N PHE A 10 -25.65 -12.03 32.21
CA PHE A 10 -24.35 -12.57 32.70
C PHE A 10 -24.37 -13.17 34.10
N LEU A 11 -25.55 -13.54 34.63
CA LEU A 11 -25.68 -14.27 35.89
C LEU A 11 -26.38 -15.62 35.70
N ALA A 12 -25.77 -16.53 34.95
CA ALA A 12 -26.03 -17.95 35.12
C ALA A 12 -24.86 -18.80 34.59
N GLN A 13 -24.54 -19.86 35.33
CA GLN A 13 -23.56 -20.91 35.04
C GLN A 13 -22.06 -20.63 35.30
N ARG A 14 -21.66 -20.86 36.55
CA ARG A 14 -20.51 -21.73 36.88
C ARG A 14 -21.04 -22.87 37.77
N PRO A 15 -20.26 -23.92 38.10
CA PRO A 15 -19.55 -24.87 37.24
C PRO A 15 -19.90 -26.32 37.67
N THR A 16 -19.84 -27.30 36.77
CA THR A 16 -19.78 -28.71 37.17
C THR A 16 -18.63 -29.39 36.46
N MET A 17 -17.61 -29.71 37.26
CA MET A 17 -16.58 -30.68 36.90
C MET A 17 -17.22 -32.07 36.67
N LEU A 18 -16.52 -32.89 35.89
CA LEU A 18 -16.70 -34.34 35.68
C LEU A 18 -17.64 -34.75 34.53
N THR A 19 -17.11 -34.70 33.30
CA THR A 19 -17.30 -35.79 32.33
C THR A 19 -16.07 -35.94 31.43
N ALA A 20 -15.34 -37.02 31.70
CA ALA A 20 -14.63 -37.92 30.78
C ALA A 20 -13.96 -37.35 29.50
N LEU A 21 -12.62 -37.39 29.52
CA LEU A 21 -11.76 -38.02 28.50
C LEU A 21 -12.39 -38.22 27.11
N ILE A 22 -12.17 -37.26 26.22
CA ILE A 22 -11.96 -37.53 24.79
C ILE A 22 -10.55 -37.05 24.48
N ILE A 23 -9.62 -38.00 24.40
CA ILE A 23 -8.32 -37.81 23.75
C ILE A 23 -8.60 -37.74 22.26
N SER A 24 -8.47 -36.56 21.66
CA SER A 24 -8.15 -36.42 20.24
C SER A 24 -7.27 -35.20 20.09
N THR A 25 -5.97 -35.50 20.15
CA THR A 25 -4.83 -34.79 19.56
C THR A 25 -5.14 -33.42 18.96
N LEU A 26 -4.53 -32.41 19.57
CA LEU A 26 -4.18 -31.15 18.92
C LEU A 26 -3.52 -31.44 17.58
N MET A 27 -4.28 -31.29 16.51
CA MET A 27 -3.78 -30.73 15.26
C MET A 27 -4.59 -29.45 15.08
N VAL A 28 -4.28 -28.42 15.88
CA VAL A 28 -4.43 -27.07 15.35
C VAL A 28 -3.39 -27.04 14.24
N SER A 29 -3.82 -27.37 13.04
CA SER A 29 -3.10 -26.97 11.84
C SER A 29 -2.98 -25.47 11.99
N HIS A 30 -1.78 -25.00 12.28
CA HIS A 30 -1.42 -23.62 12.06
C HIS A 30 -1.57 -23.50 10.55
N VAL A 31 -2.75 -23.08 10.10
CA VAL A 31 -2.87 -22.50 8.78
C VAL A 31 -2.09 -21.22 8.95
N ASP A 32 -0.76 -21.29 8.76
CA ASP A 32 -0.03 -20.13 8.28
C ASP A 32 -0.92 -19.63 7.16
N PRO A 33 -1.45 -18.40 7.21
CA PRO A 33 -2.03 -17.82 6.03
C PRO A 33 -0.86 -17.76 5.06
N THR A 34 -0.66 -18.83 4.27
CA THR A 34 -0.07 -18.72 2.94
C THR A 34 -0.78 -17.51 2.41
N PRO A 35 -0.08 -16.43 2.07
CA PRO A 35 -0.73 -15.23 1.59
C PRO A 35 -1.63 -15.74 0.49
N THR A 36 -2.95 -15.78 0.76
CA THR A 36 -3.93 -16.03 -0.27
C THR A 36 -3.50 -15.03 -1.30
N ARG A 37 -3.40 -15.44 -2.55
CA ARG A 37 -2.88 -14.63 -3.66
C ARG A 37 -3.72 -13.35 -3.91
N ALA A 38 -4.43 -12.84 -2.91
CA ALA A 38 -4.57 -11.43 -2.61
C ALA A 38 -3.20 -10.74 -2.82
N ALA A 39 -3.03 -10.31 -4.06
CA ALA A 39 -2.20 -9.20 -4.50
C ALA A 39 -1.51 -8.49 -3.33
N ALA A 40 -0.23 -8.81 -3.14
CA ALA A 40 0.54 -8.64 -1.91
C ALA A 40 0.56 -7.21 -1.33
N CYS A 41 0.22 -6.21 -2.14
CA CYS A 41 0.16 -4.78 -1.80
C CYS A 41 -1.06 -4.06 -2.43
N SER A 42 -2.07 -4.80 -2.91
CA SER A 42 -3.18 -4.28 -3.74
C SER A 42 -3.85 -3.02 -3.21
N ALA A 43 -4.12 -2.96 -1.90
CA ALA A 43 -4.76 -1.81 -1.28
C ALA A 43 -3.87 -0.55 -1.37
N GLY A 44 -2.56 -0.69 -1.17
CA GLY A 44 -1.59 0.39 -1.28
C GLY A 44 -1.45 0.89 -2.71
N LEU A 45 -1.34 -0.03 -3.68
CA LEU A 45 -1.29 0.30 -5.09
C LEU A 45 -2.55 1.05 -5.54
N ALA A 46 -3.74 0.54 -5.20
CA ALA A 46 -5.00 1.18 -5.55
C ALA A 46 -5.21 2.55 -4.88
N LYS A 47 -4.65 2.76 -3.68
CA LYS A 47 -4.66 4.07 -3.01
C LYS A 47 -3.80 5.07 -3.77
N ILE A 48 -2.55 4.70 -4.09
CA ILE A 48 -1.62 5.57 -4.81
C ILE A 48 -2.12 5.90 -6.22
N GLU A 49 -2.65 4.93 -6.96
CA GLU A 49 -3.18 5.17 -8.31
C GLU A 49 -4.34 6.18 -8.30
N ARG A 50 -5.23 6.10 -7.29
CA ARG A 50 -6.30 7.09 -7.10
C ARG A 50 -5.76 8.47 -6.72
N GLN A 51 -4.77 8.54 -5.84
CA GLN A 51 -4.12 9.81 -5.49
C GLN A 51 -3.47 10.45 -6.72
N ILE A 52 -2.74 9.68 -7.53
CA ILE A 52 -2.15 10.16 -8.77
C ILE A 52 -3.22 10.64 -9.75
N ALA A 53 -4.33 9.91 -9.88
CA ALA A 53 -5.44 10.33 -10.75
C ALA A 53 -6.05 11.67 -10.30
N HIS A 54 -6.23 11.85 -8.99
CA HIS A 54 -6.72 13.10 -8.40
C HIS A 54 -5.72 14.26 -8.57
N LEU A 55 -4.42 14.02 -8.36
CA LEU A 55 -3.40 15.06 -8.55
C LEU A 55 -3.36 15.54 -10.01
N LYS A 56 -3.53 14.63 -10.97
CA LYS A 56 -3.61 14.98 -12.40
C LYS A 56 -4.85 15.81 -12.75
N SER A 57 -5.97 15.67 -12.03
CA SER A 57 -7.18 16.44 -12.30
C SER A 57 -7.21 17.79 -11.60
N ASP A 58 -6.66 17.86 -10.39
CA ASP A 58 -6.90 18.98 -9.48
C ASP A 58 -5.70 19.93 -9.31
N THR A 59 -4.50 19.50 -9.69
CA THR A 59 -3.27 20.27 -9.45
C THR A 59 -2.36 20.30 -10.67
N LEU A 60 -1.61 21.40 -10.86
CA LEU A 60 -0.47 21.46 -11.79
C LEU A 60 0.76 20.68 -11.25
N GLU A 61 0.59 19.87 -10.21
CA GLU A 61 1.67 19.12 -9.56
C GLU A 61 1.86 17.75 -10.24
N GLY A 62 2.95 17.63 -10.99
CA GLY A 62 3.39 16.39 -11.62
C GLY A 62 4.44 15.65 -10.79
N PRO A 63 4.83 14.42 -11.19
CA PRO A 63 5.96 13.74 -10.58
C PRO A 63 7.22 14.59 -10.72
N THR A 64 7.98 14.65 -9.64
CA THR A 64 9.29 15.28 -9.60
C THR A 64 10.38 14.23 -9.85
N ALA A 65 11.60 14.68 -10.11
CA ALA A 65 12.77 13.80 -10.21
C ALA A 65 13.92 14.40 -9.41
N ALA A 66 14.93 13.57 -9.11
CA ALA A 66 16.16 14.04 -8.49
C ALA A 66 16.80 15.17 -9.32
N GLN A 67 17.37 16.15 -8.63
CA GLN A 67 18.10 17.25 -9.26
C GLN A 67 19.28 16.69 -10.07
N THR A 68 19.43 17.17 -11.31
CA THR A 68 20.55 16.76 -12.18
C THR A 68 21.80 17.60 -11.91
N LEU A 69 22.97 17.16 -12.37
CA LEU A 69 24.18 17.99 -12.30
C LEU A 69 24.02 19.27 -13.13
N GLY A 70 23.37 19.19 -14.30
CA GLY A 70 23.08 20.37 -15.13
C GLY A 70 22.31 21.43 -14.35
N ALA A 71 21.28 21.03 -13.60
CA ALA A 71 20.50 21.95 -12.75
C ALA A 71 21.33 22.67 -11.66
N GLN A 72 22.54 22.18 -11.34
CA GLN A 72 23.43 22.77 -10.33
C GLN A 72 24.46 23.74 -10.93
N LEU A 73 24.64 23.79 -12.25
CA LEU A 73 25.68 24.58 -12.91
C LEU A 73 25.33 26.08 -13.03
N HIS A 74 24.43 26.60 -12.20
CA HIS A 74 24.01 28.02 -12.14
C HIS A 74 23.58 28.65 -13.49
N HIS A 75 23.17 27.84 -14.48
CA HIS A 75 22.52 28.32 -15.69
C HIS A 75 21.01 28.11 -15.59
N GLN A 76 20.24 29.01 -16.19
CA GLN A 76 18.80 28.79 -16.31
C GLN A 76 18.55 27.66 -17.30
N PRO A 77 17.71 26.67 -16.94
CA PRO A 77 17.22 25.70 -17.90
C PRO A 77 16.45 26.40 -19.01
N THR A 78 16.68 25.98 -20.25
CA THR A 78 15.82 26.37 -21.37
C THR A 78 14.44 25.71 -21.24
N PRO A 79 13.38 26.26 -21.84
CA PRO A 79 12.05 25.62 -21.85
C PRO A 79 12.05 24.18 -22.37
N ALA A 80 12.93 23.87 -23.34
CA ALA A 80 13.08 22.53 -23.88
C ALA A 80 13.66 21.54 -22.86
N GLU A 81 14.62 21.99 -22.05
CA GLU A 81 15.22 21.20 -20.98
C GLU A 81 14.22 20.93 -19.85
N VAL A 82 13.45 21.95 -19.45
CA VAL A 82 12.35 21.79 -18.47
C VAL A 82 11.38 20.72 -18.95
N LYS A 83 10.86 20.86 -20.20
CA LYS A 83 9.93 19.88 -20.77
C LYS A 83 10.54 18.48 -20.87
N SER A 84 11.85 18.37 -21.11
CA SER A 84 12.52 17.07 -21.13
C SER A 84 12.65 16.46 -19.73
N ALA A 85 12.87 17.27 -18.71
CA ALA A 85 12.94 16.80 -17.33
C ALA A 85 11.57 16.30 -16.83
N GLU A 86 10.49 17.03 -17.14
CA GLU A 86 9.12 16.63 -16.83
C GLU A 86 8.74 15.28 -17.47
N ARG A 87 9.08 15.07 -18.74
CA ARG A 87 8.86 13.78 -19.41
C ARG A 87 9.62 12.66 -18.72
N LYS A 88 10.91 12.86 -18.41
CA LYS A 88 11.72 11.86 -17.70
C LYS A 88 11.13 11.52 -16.33
N ALA A 89 10.66 12.51 -15.56
CA ALA A 89 10.01 12.27 -14.28
C ALA A 89 8.74 11.43 -14.44
N THR A 90 7.93 11.72 -15.47
CA THR A 90 6.73 10.95 -15.81
C THR A 90 7.06 9.51 -16.20
N ASP A 91 8.06 9.29 -17.05
CA ASP A 91 8.47 7.95 -17.50
C ASP A 91 9.00 7.10 -16.34
N ASN A 92 9.77 7.72 -15.44
CA ASN A 92 10.28 7.06 -14.23
C ASN A 92 9.14 6.64 -13.29
N LEU A 93 8.14 7.52 -13.08
CA LEU A 93 6.94 7.18 -12.31
C LEU A 93 6.19 6.00 -12.92
N GLN A 94 5.95 6.02 -14.24
CA GLN A 94 5.24 4.92 -14.92
C GLN A 94 6.00 3.61 -14.80
N THR A 95 7.33 3.65 -14.89
CA THR A 95 8.19 2.49 -14.70
C THR A 95 8.05 1.91 -13.28
N ALA A 96 8.08 2.76 -12.25
CA ALA A 96 7.90 2.31 -10.87
C ALA A 96 6.50 1.73 -10.60
N LEU A 97 5.44 2.33 -11.16
CA LEU A 97 4.09 1.77 -11.11
C LEU A 97 4.00 0.41 -11.81
N ALA A 98 4.63 0.25 -12.97
CA ALA A 98 4.67 -1.02 -13.68
C ALA A 98 5.39 -2.11 -12.86
N GLN A 99 6.49 -1.75 -12.18
CA GLN A 99 7.19 -2.64 -11.26
C GLN A 99 6.31 -3.05 -10.08
N ALA A 100 5.62 -2.10 -9.46
CA ALA A 100 4.69 -2.38 -8.35
C ALA A 100 3.56 -3.33 -8.80
N ARG A 101 2.94 -3.06 -9.95
CA ARG A 101 1.90 -3.93 -10.54
C ARG A 101 2.42 -5.35 -10.81
N ALA A 102 3.63 -5.46 -11.35
CA ALA A 102 4.25 -6.76 -11.65
C ALA A 102 4.63 -7.54 -10.38
N ALA A 103 5.15 -6.87 -9.35
CA ALA A 103 5.41 -7.51 -8.06
C ALA A 103 4.11 -7.97 -7.39
N ASN A 104 3.09 -7.12 -7.42
CA ASN A 104 1.76 -7.43 -6.91
C ASN A 104 1.14 -8.66 -7.59
N SER A 105 1.25 -8.79 -8.92
CA SER A 105 0.70 -9.94 -9.66
C SER A 105 1.47 -11.25 -9.39
N ARG A 106 2.77 -11.15 -9.07
CA ARG A 106 3.59 -12.30 -8.65
C ARG A 106 3.38 -12.69 -7.18
N GLY A 107 2.71 -11.85 -6.39
CA GLY A 107 2.56 -12.07 -4.94
C GLY A 107 3.81 -11.70 -4.14
N ASP A 108 4.70 -10.88 -4.70
CA ASP A 108 5.93 -10.43 -4.04
C ASP A 108 5.66 -9.14 -3.25
N ALA A 109 5.40 -9.29 -1.95
CA ALA A 109 5.07 -8.18 -1.05
C ALA A 109 6.23 -7.18 -0.93
N ALA A 110 7.43 -7.69 -0.65
CA ALA A 110 8.61 -6.85 -0.41
C ALA A 110 8.98 -6.03 -1.64
N ALA A 111 9.01 -6.65 -2.83
CA ALA A 111 9.29 -5.92 -4.06
C ALA A 111 8.18 -4.93 -4.42
N CYS A 112 6.92 -5.23 -4.08
CA CYS A 112 5.85 -4.27 -4.31
C CYS A 112 5.96 -3.06 -3.38
N ASP A 113 6.16 -3.26 -2.08
CA ASP A 113 6.27 -2.16 -1.12
C ASP A 113 7.45 -1.25 -1.44
N GLU A 114 8.59 -1.82 -1.85
CA GLU A 114 9.74 -1.06 -2.33
C GLU A 114 9.41 -0.24 -3.59
N ALA A 115 8.69 -0.83 -4.55
CA ALA A 115 8.25 -0.10 -5.73
C ALA A 115 7.24 1.01 -5.40
N LEU A 116 6.32 0.78 -4.46
CA LEU A 116 5.37 1.79 -3.99
C LEU A 116 6.09 2.93 -3.27
N LYS A 117 7.13 2.64 -2.48
CA LYS A 117 7.97 3.67 -1.86
C LYS A 117 8.60 4.59 -2.90
N ARG A 118 9.15 4.04 -3.98
CA ARG A 118 9.69 4.85 -5.10
C ARG A 118 8.61 5.71 -5.77
N VAL A 119 7.40 5.17 -5.92
CA VAL A 119 6.28 5.95 -6.47
C VAL A 119 5.96 7.16 -5.58
N LYS A 120 5.95 6.96 -4.26
CA LYS A 120 5.72 8.03 -3.29
C LYS A 120 6.81 9.11 -3.31
N GLU A 121 8.07 8.71 -3.49
CA GLU A 121 9.21 9.63 -3.57
C GLU A 121 9.07 10.65 -4.71
N PHE A 122 8.51 10.25 -5.87
CA PHE A 122 8.27 11.19 -6.98
C PHE A 122 7.27 12.31 -6.63
N TYR A 123 6.37 12.08 -5.67
CA TYR A 123 5.40 13.07 -5.21
C TYR A 123 5.76 13.69 -3.85
N GLY A 124 6.93 13.35 -3.28
CA GLY A 124 7.37 13.87 -1.99
C GLY A 124 6.48 13.45 -0.80
N VAL A 125 5.71 12.37 -0.95
CA VAL A 125 4.82 11.84 0.10
C VAL A 125 5.49 10.65 0.81
N GLN A 126 5.21 10.44 2.10
CA GLN A 126 5.75 9.32 2.89
C GLN A 126 4.61 8.45 3.42
#